data_AF-A0AAU9T3V9-F1
#
_entry.id   AF-A0AAU9T3V9-F1
#
_cell.length_a   1.000
_cell.length_b   1.000
_cell.length_c   1.000
_cell.angle_alpha   90.00
_cell.angle_beta   90.00
_cell.angle_gamma   90.00
#
_symmetry.space_group_name_H-M   'P 1'
#
loop_
_entity.id
_entity.type
_entity.pdbx_description
1 polymer ?
#
loop_
_entity_poly.entity_id
_entity_poly.type
_entity_poly.pdbx_seq_one_letter_code
_entity_poly.pdbx_strand_id
1 'polypeptide(L)' 'MGTKDVRVDVKLNKQIWSRGIRGPPRRIRVRVARKRNDDEDAKEEFFSLVTVAEIPAEGLSGLGTKVIEEED' A
#
# COMPACT_ATOMS: atom_id res chain seq x y z
N MET A 1 -7.81 8.39 4.67
CA MET A 1 -7.81 8.23 3.20
C MET A 1 -9.17 8.46 2.57
N GLY A 2 -10.28 7.97 3.14
CA GLY A 2 -11.63 8.42 2.76
C GLY A 2 -12.09 8.07 1.33
N THR A 3 -11.27 7.35 0.55
CA THR A 3 -11.62 6.88 -0.80
C THR A 3 -12.35 5.55 -0.71
N LYS A 4 -13.38 5.35 -1.55
CA LYS A 4 -14.04 4.05 -1.71
C LYS A 4 -13.26 3.12 -2.64
N ASP A 5 -12.55 3.69 -3.62
CA ASP A 5 -11.64 2.93 -4.49
C ASP A 5 -10.29 2.74 -3.81
N VAL A 6 -9.90 1.47 -3.62
CA VAL A 6 -8.63 1.03 -3.04
C VAL A 6 -8.01 -0.02 -3.96
N ARG A 7 -6.89 0.34 -4.59
CA ARG A 7 -6.16 -0.52 -5.53
C ARG A 7 -4.93 -1.09 -4.83
N VAL A 8 -4.83 -2.41 -4.82
CA VAL A 8 -3.73 -3.14 -4.17
C VAL A 8 -2.73 -3.55 -5.24
N ASP A 9 -1.46 -3.17 -5.08
CA ASP A 9 -0.41 -3.57 -6.00
C ASP A 9 -0.12 -5.08 -5.95
N VAL A 10 0.27 -5.64 -7.10
CA VAL A 10 0.54 -7.07 -7.25
C VAL A 10 1.70 -7.51 -6.36
N LYS A 11 2.71 -6.66 -6.12
CA LYS A 11 3.83 -7.00 -5.22
C LYS A 11 3.35 -7.16 -3.78
N LEU A 12 2.38 -6.36 -3.35
CA LEU A 12 1.80 -6.47 -2.01
C LEU A 12 1.01 -7.76 -1.87
N ASN A 13 0.23 -8.13 -2.89
CA ASN A 13 -0.46 -9.42 -2.91
C ASN A 13 0.55 -10.58 -2.80
N LYS A 14 1.62 -10.57 -3.60
CA LYS A 14 2.68 -11.60 -3.52
C LYS A 14 3.33 -11.67 -2.13
N GLN A 15 3.56 -10.53 -1.49
CA GLN A 15 4.16 -10.50 -0.14
C GLN A 15 3.22 -11.08 0.91
N ILE A 16 1.92 -10.78 0.85
CA ILE A 16 0.90 -11.34 1.74
C ILE A 16 0.89 -12.86 1.63
N TRP A 17 0.93 -13.39 0.41
CA TRP A 17 0.85 -14.83 0.14
C TRP A 17 2.21 -15.55 0.12
N SER A 18 3.31 -14.85 0.40
CA SER A 18 4.67 -15.41 0.37
C SER A 18 4.88 -16.60 1.33
N ARG A 19 4.09 -16.68 2.42
CA ARG A 19 4.11 -17.77 3.41
C ARG A 19 2.99 -18.80 3.22
N GLY A 20 2.22 -18.69 2.13
CA GLY A 20 1.03 -19.49 1.87
C GLY A 20 -0.19 -19.07 2.69
N ILE A 21 -1.28 -19.82 2.53
CA ILE A 21 -2.61 -19.46 3.07
C ILE A 21 -2.77 -19.60 4.58
N ARG A 22 -2.04 -20.54 5.20
CA ARG A 22 -2.21 -20.86 6.65
C ARG A 22 -1.37 -19.98 7.58
N GLY A 23 -0.52 -19.09 7.06
CA GLY A 23 0.40 -18.32 7.89
C GLY A 23 0.84 -16.99 7.30
N PRO A 24 -0.10 -16.09 6.94
CA PRO A 24 0.27 -14.77 6.42
C PRO A 24 1.14 -13.98 7.43
N PRO A 25 2.00 -13.06 6.96
CA PRO A 25 2.80 -12.22 7.83
C PRO A 25 1.93 -11.44 8.83
N ARG A 26 2.32 -11.41 10.11
CA ARG A 26 1.56 -10.72 11.17
C ARG A 26 1.51 -9.19 11.00
N ARG A 27 2.54 -8.61 10.37
CA ARG A 27 2.67 -7.18 10.11
C ARG A 27 3.36 -6.97 8.76
N ILE A 28 2.85 -6.03 7.96
CA ILE A 28 3.43 -5.63 6.68
C ILE A 28 3.52 -4.10 6.69
N ARG A 29 4.63 -3.58 6.17
CA ARG A 29 4.79 -2.14 5.94
C ARG A 29 4.27 -1.82 4.55
N VAL A 30 3.29 -0.93 4.49
CA VAL A 30 2.68 -0.49 3.24
C VAL A 30 2.88 1.00 3.07
N ARG A 31 2.97 1.43 1.81
CA ARG A 31 2.87 2.82 1.40
C ARG A 31 1.48 3.00 0.80
N VAL A 32 0.78 4.05 1.22
CA VAL A 32 -0.54 4.39 0.70
C VAL A 32 -0.44 5.75 0.04
N ALA A 33 -0.67 5.80 -1.27
CA ALA A 33 -0.71 7.03 -2.05
C ALA A 33 -2.14 7.30 -2.48
N ARG A 34 -2.62 8.53 -2.29
CA ARG A 34 -3.90 8.98 -2.84
C ARG A 34 -3.62 9.63 -4.18
N LYS A 35 -4.15 9.07 -5.27
CA LYS A 35 -3.97 9.58 -6.63
C LYS A 35 -5.31 9.99 -7.22
N ARG A 36 -5.29 10.91 -8.18
CA ARG A 36 -6.47 11.30 -8.95
C ARG A 36 -6.75 10.21 -9.99
N ASN A 37 -8.03 9.96 -10.25
CA ASN A 37 -8.45 9.05 -11.29
C ASN A 37 -8.61 9.81 -12.60
N ASP A 38 -7.82 9.46 -13.62
CA ASP A 38 -7.84 10.10 -14.94
C ASP A 38 -8.75 9.38 -15.94
N ASP A 39 -9.47 8.34 -15.49
CA ASP A 39 -10.43 7.59 -16.30
C ASP A 39 -11.76 8.37 -16.40
N GLU A 40 -12.23 8.63 -17.63
CA GLU A 40 -13.44 9.41 -17.90
C GLU A 40 -14.71 8.76 -17.33
N ASP A 41 -14.73 7.43 -17.15
CA ASP A 41 -15.85 6.67 -16.59
C ASP A 41 -15.74 6.42 -15.07
N ALA A 42 -14.79 7.07 -14.40
CA ALA A 42 -14.54 6.92 -12.98
C ALA A 42 -15.71 7.44 -12.12
N LYS A 43 -16.30 6.56 -11.30
CA LYS A 43 -17.33 6.94 -10.31
C LYS A 43 -16.81 7.82 -9.16
N GLU A 44 -15.51 7.75 -8.89
CA GLU A 44 -14.86 8.42 -7.77
C GLU A 44 -13.60 9.15 -8.29
N GLU A 45 -13.43 10.41 -7.89
CA GLU A 45 -12.35 11.28 -8.37
C GLU A 45 -10.95 10.86 -7.87
N PHE A 46 -10.90 10.15 -6.73
CA PHE A 46 -9.65 9.73 -6.13
C PHE A 46 -9.67 8.24 -5.80
N PHE A 47 -8.53 7.59 -6.01
CA PHE A 47 -8.28 6.23 -5.56
C PHE A 47 -7.06 6.20 -4.63
N SER A 48 -7.04 5.21 -3.73
CA SER A 48 -5.88 4.92 -2.91
C SER A 48 -5.10 3.75 -3.52
N LEU A 49 -3.85 3.98 -3.91
CA LEU A 49 -2.93 2.93 -4.33
C LEU A 49 -2.12 2.44 -3.12
N VAL A 50 -2.18 1.15 -2.85
CA VAL A 50 -1.45 0.52 -1.74
C VAL A 50 -0.32 -0.32 -2.30
N THR A 51 0.91 0.08 -2.00
CA THR A 51 2.14 -0.60 -2.43
C THR A 51 2.91 -1.14 -1.23
N VAL A 52 3.83 -2.08 -1.49
CA VAL A 52 4.80 -2.54 -0.49
C VAL A 52 5.77 -1.40 -0.19
N ALA A 53 5.95 -1.08 1.08
CA ALA A 53 7.03 -0.20 1.49
C ALA A 53 8.29 -1.03 1.79
N GLU A 54 9.45 -0.47 1.47
CA GLU A 54 10.72 -1.06 1.84
C GLU A 54 10.85 -1.13 3.37
N ILE A 55 11.27 -2.29 3.86
CA ILE A 55 11.51 -2.51 5.28
C ILE A 55 13.00 -2.23 5.51
N PRO A 56 13.35 -1.27 6.39
CA PRO A 56 14.74 -1.04 6.77
C PRO A 56 15.37 -2.31 7.34
N ALA A 57 16.69 -2.48 7.18
CA ALA A 57 17.42 -3.63 7.71
C ALA A 57 17.27 -3.80 9.24
N GLU A 58 16.98 -2.70 9.96
CA GLU A 58 16.73 -2.62 11.39
C GLU A 58 15.38 -3.23 11.82
N GLY A 59 14.53 -3.63 10.86
CA GLY A 59 13.27 -4.31 11.10
C GLY A 59 12.07 -3.37 11.29
N LEU A 60 11.00 -3.89 11.88
CA LEU A 60 9.70 -3.21 12.01
C LEU A 60 9.46 -2.56 13.38
N SER A 61 10.41 -2.67 14.31
CA SER A 61 10.31 -2.12 15.66
C SER A 61 10.59 -0.61 15.67
N GLY A 62 9.81 0.16 16.42
CA GLY A 62 10.02 1.61 16.57
C GLY A 62 9.63 2.47 15.37
N LEU A 63 9.21 1.89 14.23
CA LEU A 63 8.80 2.64 13.05
C LEU A 63 7.35 3.15 13.16
N GLY A 64 7.18 4.44 13.42
CA GLY A 64 5.90 5.15 13.34
C GLY A 64 5.41 5.36 11.90
N THR A 65 4.20 5.89 11.73
CA THR A 65 3.69 6.33 10.41
C THR A 65 4.41 7.61 9.98
N LYS A 66 4.92 7.64 8.75
CA LYS A 66 5.58 8.82 8.17
C LYS A 66 4.85 9.22 6.90
N VAL A 67 4.68 10.52 6.69
CA VAL A 67 4.28 11.07 5.39
C VAL A 67 5.50 11.00 4.48
N ILE A 68 5.31 10.48 3.28
CA ILE A 68 6.37 10.34 2.28
C ILE A 68 6.04 11.31 1.15
N GLU A 69 7.00 12.13 0.78
CA GLU A 69 6.91 12.99 -0.41
C GLU A 69 7.20 12.11 -1.65
N GLU A 70 6.32 12.18 -2.66
CA GLU A 70 6.64 11.64 -3.99
C GLU A 70 7.48 12.72 -4.69
N GLU A 71 8.77 12.45 -4.94
CA GLU A 71 9.49 13.18 -5.99
C GLU A 71 8.84 12.78 -7.33
N ASP A 72 8.39 13.78 -8.08
CA ASP A 72 7.72 13.63 -9.38
C ASP A 72 8.55 12.85 -10.42
#